data_AF-A0A7I4XWM0-F1
#
_entry.id   AF-A0A7I4XWM0-F1
#
_cell.length_a   1.000
_cell.length_b   1.000
_cell.length_c   1.000
_cell.angle_alpha   90.00
_cell.angle_beta   90.00
_cell.angle_gamma   90.00
#
_symmetry.space_group_name_H-M   'P 1'
#
loop_
_entity.id
_entity.type
_entity.pdbx_description
1 polymer ?
#
loop_
_entity_poly.entity_id
_entity_poly.type
_entity_poly.pdbx_seq_one_letter_code
_entity_poly.pdbx_strand_id
1 'polypeptide(L)'
;MTIKDGLLYVGSHGVEYKTKHGSHRNNMWVKTVTSKGEVTNKNWIGIYNKMKASVGIPEEGYLTHEAVQWSARRGRWFFLPRKASNTPYNETVDEKRGTNLLISSTNLDQFEFKTVGEVVPERGYSAFAFIPDTNDDLIVALKSKEVGDSTATYITVFNIEGQVILHDQELSGDFKFEGLYFL
;
A
#
# COMPACT_ATOMS: atom_id res chain seq x y z
N MET A 1 -1.88 2.95 -7.76
CA MET A 1 -1.71 4.15 -8.60
C MET A 1 -2.44 5.31 -7.94
N THR A 2 -1.99 6.56 -8.14
CA THR A 2 -2.69 7.75 -7.60
C THR A 2 -2.47 8.97 -8.49
N ILE A 3 -3.31 9.99 -8.36
CA ILE A 3 -3.16 11.28 -9.04
C ILE A 3 -2.68 12.33 -8.04
N LYS A 4 -1.67 13.12 -8.42
CA LYS A 4 -1.22 14.31 -7.68
C LYS A 4 -0.79 15.38 -8.67
N ASP A 5 -1.28 16.60 -8.48
CA ASP A 5 -0.93 17.78 -9.30
C ASP A 5 -1.04 17.53 -10.82
N GLY A 6 -2.10 16.82 -11.24
CA GLY A 6 -2.35 16.48 -12.65
C GLY A 6 -1.45 15.38 -13.23
N LEU A 7 -0.61 14.74 -12.41
CA LEU A 7 0.24 13.62 -12.81
C LEU A 7 -0.30 12.30 -12.24
N LEU A 8 -0.30 11.26 -13.07
CA LEU A 8 -0.51 9.88 -12.62
C LEU A 8 0.81 9.33 -12.06
N TYR A 9 0.79 8.92 -10.80
CA TYR A 9 1.89 8.23 -10.14
C TYR A 9 1.67 6.72 -10.19
N VAL A 10 2.64 6.02 -10.78
CA VAL A 10 2.65 4.56 -10.97
C VAL A 10 3.85 3.98 -10.24
N GLY A 11 3.59 3.35 -9.10
CA GLY A 11 4.59 2.64 -8.30
C GLY A 11 4.67 1.15 -8.61
N SER A 12 5.68 0.50 -8.04
CA SER A 12 5.79 -0.97 -7.92
C SER A 12 5.74 -1.31 -6.42
N HIS A 13 6.22 -2.49 -6.02
CA HIS A 13 6.15 -2.97 -4.64
C HIS A 13 6.94 -2.14 -3.61
N GLY A 14 7.86 -1.26 -4.04
CA GLY A 14 8.60 -0.37 -3.13
C GLY A 14 9.67 -1.06 -2.27
N VAL A 15 10.09 -2.26 -2.67
CA VAL A 15 11.09 -3.08 -1.95
C VAL A 15 12.21 -3.51 -2.90
N GLU A 16 13.41 -3.75 -2.38
CA GLU A 16 14.47 -4.40 -3.14
C GLU A 16 14.07 -5.81 -3.56
N TYR A 17 14.34 -6.16 -4.82
CA TYR A 17 14.10 -7.50 -5.33
C TYR A 17 15.39 -8.32 -5.24
N LYS A 18 15.32 -9.48 -4.59
CA LYS A 18 16.46 -10.39 -4.42
C LYS A 18 16.26 -11.61 -5.33
N THR A 19 17.29 -11.95 -6.09
CA THR A 19 17.32 -13.10 -6.99
C THR A 19 18.52 -13.99 -6.69
N LYS A 20 18.56 -15.18 -7.29
CA LYS A 20 19.74 -16.07 -7.27
C LYS A 20 21.00 -15.43 -7.89
N HIS A 21 20.85 -14.34 -8.66
CA HIS A 21 21.93 -13.66 -9.36
C HIS A 21 22.33 -12.31 -8.74
N GLY A 22 21.78 -11.96 -7.59
CA GLY A 22 22.00 -10.67 -6.91
C GLY A 22 20.70 -9.93 -6.64
N SER A 23 20.82 -8.68 -6.19
CA SER A 23 19.69 -7.83 -5.85
C SER A 23 19.62 -6.58 -6.72
N HIS A 24 18.40 -6.06 -6.93
CA HIS A 24 18.19 -4.79 -7.64
C HIS A 24 17.06 -3.97 -7.01
N ARG A 25 17.13 -2.65 -7.21
CA ARG A 25 16.18 -1.69 -6.59
C ARG A 25 15.15 -1.11 -7.58
N ASN A 26 14.93 -1.76 -8.72
CA ASN A 26 14.00 -1.29 -9.77
C ASN A 26 12.56 -1.12 -9.27
N ASN A 27 12.11 -1.98 -8.35
CA ASN A 27 10.77 -1.90 -7.75
C ASN A 27 10.57 -0.69 -6.82
N MET A 28 11.63 0.05 -6.53
CA MET A 28 11.63 1.26 -5.70
C MET A 28 11.62 2.54 -6.55
N TRP A 29 11.40 2.44 -7.86
CA TRP A 29 11.22 3.57 -8.75
C TRP A 29 9.73 3.81 -9.05
N VAL A 30 9.33 5.07 -9.03
CA VAL A 30 7.97 5.52 -9.36
C VAL A 30 7.99 6.26 -10.67
N LYS A 31 6.97 6.04 -11.51
CA LYS A 31 6.80 6.77 -12.76
C LYS A 31 5.73 7.84 -12.56
N THR A 32 5.98 9.02 -13.10
CA THR A 32 4.95 10.05 -13.25
C THR A 32 4.59 10.16 -14.71
N VAL A 33 3.29 10.14 -15.01
CA VAL A 33 2.75 10.20 -16.37
C VAL A 33 1.86 11.43 -16.50
N THR A 34 2.10 12.27 -17.51
CA THR A 34 1.24 13.43 -17.82
C THR A 34 -0.04 12.98 -18.53
N SER A 35 -1.04 13.86 -18.62
CA SER A 35 -2.26 13.58 -19.41
C SER A 35 -1.99 13.35 -20.91
N LYS A 36 -0.80 13.72 -21.41
CA LYS A 36 -0.34 13.46 -22.78
C LYS A 36 0.46 12.16 -22.91
N GLY A 37 0.65 11.42 -21.82
CA GLY A 37 1.40 10.15 -21.80
C GLY A 37 2.91 10.31 -21.64
N GLU A 38 3.43 11.51 -21.34
CA GLU A 38 4.86 11.72 -21.13
C GLU A 38 5.30 11.11 -19.79
N VAL A 39 6.40 10.36 -19.79
CA VAL A 39 6.85 9.59 -18.63
C VAL A 39 8.13 10.18 -18.03
N THR A 40 8.15 10.34 -16.71
CA THR A 40 9.38 10.62 -15.94
C THR A 40 9.58 9.56 -14.87
N ASN A 41 10.83 9.12 -14.68
CA ASN A 41 11.21 8.16 -13.65
C ASN A 41 11.71 8.89 -12.40
N LYS A 42 11.16 8.56 -11.24
CA LYS A 42 11.51 9.12 -9.93
C LYS A 42 12.13 8.03 -9.05
N ASN A 43 13.33 8.29 -8.55
CA ASN A 43 13.98 7.42 -7.60
C ASN A 43 13.35 7.59 -6.21
N TRP A 44 12.66 6.56 -5.72
CA TRP A 44 12.01 6.56 -4.39
C TRP A 44 12.72 5.65 -3.38
N ILE A 45 13.95 5.20 -3.65
CA ILE A 45 14.70 4.31 -2.75
C ILE A 45 14.79 4.90 -1.34
N GLY A 46 15.21 6.17 -1.22
CA GLY A 46 15.30 6.84 0.07
C GLY A 46 13.95 7.05 0.75
N ILE A 47 12.88 7.25 -0.04
CA ILE A 47 11.51 7.47 0.46
C ILE A 47 10.97 6.18 1.09
N TYR A 48 11.04 5.05 0.38
CA TYR A 48 10.60 3.77 0.91
C TYR A 48 11.42 3.34 2.13
N ASN A 49 12.73 3.60 2.15
CA ASN A 49 13.56 3.29 3.31
C ASN A 49 13.17 4.11 4.55
N LYS A 50 12.91 5.42 4.39
CA LYS A 50 12.43 6.28 5.49
C LYS A 50 11.06 5.81 6.00
N MET A 51 10.15 5.47 5.09
CA MET A 51 8.84 4.94 5.44
C MET A 51 8.94 3.63 6.23
N LYS A 52 9.76 2.68 5.77
CA LYS A 52 10.03 1.42 6.48
C LYS A 52 10.61 1.67 7.88
N ALA A 53 11.60 2.54 7.99
CA ALA A 53 12.20 2.88 9.29
C ALA A 53 11.20 3.54 10.24
N SER A 54 10.28 4.36 9.74
CA SER A 54 9.27 5.06 10.57
C SER A 54 8.31 4.13 11.31
N VAL A 55 8.12 2.91 10.80
CA VAL A 55 7.28 1.87 11.43
C VAL A 55 8.09 0.83 12.20
N GLY A 56 9.38 1.11 12.48
CA GLY A 56 10.25 0.27 13.29
C GLY A 56 10.74 -1.01 12.61
N ILE A 57 10.62 -1.12 11.28
CA ILE A 57 11.09 -2.30 10.54
C ILE A 57 12.59 -2.14 10.24
N PRO A 58 13.42 -3.14 10.59
CA PRO A 58 14.87 -3.06 10.44
C PRO A 58 15.33 -3.18 8.96
N GLU A 59 16.63 -3.02 8.71
CA GLU A 59 17.20 -2.99 7.36
C GLU A 59 16.93 -4.28 6.58
N GLU A 60 17.02 -5.42 7.26
CA GLU A 60 16.75 -6.75 6.72
C GLU A 60 15.27 -7.06 6.50
N GLY A 61 14.38 -6.33 7.19
CA GLY A 61 12.93 -6.41 7.04
C GLY A 61 12.42 -5.64 5.81
N TYR A 62 11.11 -5.69 5.57
CA TYR A 62 10.49 -5.07 4.40
C TYR A 62 9.04 -4.62 4.61
N LEU A 63 8.64 -3.66 3.78
CA LEU A 63 7.25 -3.33 3.45
C LEU A 63 7.03 -3.61 1.96
N THR A 64 5.85 -4.10 1.59
CA THR A 64 5.42 -4.09 0.18
C THR A 64 4.20 -3.19 0.02
N HIS A 65 4.14 -2.46 -1.08
CA HIS A 65 3.11 -1.45 -1.33
C HIS A 65 2.31 -1.79 -2.59
N GLU A 66 0.98 -1.82 -2.46
CA GLU A 66 0.03 -1.94 -3.58
C GLU A 66 -1.05 -0.87 -3.52
N ALA A 67 -1.30 -0.32 -2.33
CA ALA A 67 -2.33 0.65 -2.04
C ALA A 67 -1.71 1.99 -1.59
N VAL A 68 -1.82 3.01 -2.45
CA VAL A 68 -1.31 4.37 -2.22
C VAL A 68 -2.27 5.40 -2.80
N GLN A 69 -2.59 6.46 -2.06
CA GLN A 69 -3.35 7.61 -2.54
C GLN A 69 -2.76 8.94 -2.05
N TRP A 70 -2.87 9.98 -2.87
CA TRP A 70 -2.66 11.37 -2.49
C TRP A 70 -4.00 12.04 -2.22
N SER A 71 -4.16 12.64 -1.04
CA SER A 71 -5.30 13.51 -0.75
C SER A 71 -4.90 14.95 -1.00
N ALA A 72 -5.44 15.56 -2.06
CA ALA A 72 -5.27 16.99 -2.32
C ALA A 72 -5.92 17.85 -1.22
N ARG A 73 -7.05 17.39 -0.68
CA ARG A 73 -7.77 18.08 0.40
C ARG A 73 -6.98 18.12 1.70
N ARG A 74 -6.30 17.02 2.06
CA ARG A 74 -5.51 16.90 3.29
C ARG A 74 -4.04 17.27 3.09
N GLY A 75 -3.61 17.51 1.84
CA GLY A 75 -2.24 17.83 1.48
C GLY A 75 -1.23 16.75 1.90
N ARG A 76 -1.62 15.47 1.82
CA ARG A 76 -0.76 14.36 2.27
C ARG A 76 -0.99 13.06 1.51
N TRP A 77 0.04 12.25 1.48
CA TRP A 77 0.05 10.87 1.00
C TRP A 77 -0.46 9.93 2.08
N PHE A 78 -1.13 8.88 1.66
CA PHE A 78 -1.55 7.76 2.48
C PHE A 78 -1.15 6.44 1.82
N PHE A 79 -0.67 5.51 2.63
CA PHE A 79 -0.20 4.20 2.22
C PHE A 79 -0.85 3.15 3.12
N LEU A 80 -1.34 2.09 2.50
CA LEU A 80 -1.75 0.87 3.17
C LEU A 80 -0.84 -0.24 2.62
N PRO A 81 0.29 -0.55 3.27
CA PRO A 81 1.18 -1.60 2.80
C PRO A 81 0.45 -2.94 2.73
N ARG A 82 0.74 -3.75 1.71
CA ARG A 82 0.21 -5.11 1.60
C ARG A 82 0.83 -6.00 2.67
N LYS A 83 2.16 -5.95 2.78
CA LYS A 83 2.95 -6.79 3.67
C LYS A 83 3.89 -5.97 4.54
N ALA A 84 4.13 -6.45 5.75
CA ALA A 84 5.13 -5.92 6.68
C ALA A 84 5.86 -7.07 7.39
N SER A 85 7.18 -7.02 7.44
CA SER A 85 8.00 -8.07 8.06
C SER A 85 9.29 -7.51 8.66
N ASN A 86 9.62 -7.96 9.87
CA ASN A 86 10.91 -7.69 10.52
C ASN A 86 12.02 -8.66 10.10
N THR A 87 11.68 -9.71 9.34
CA THR A 87 12.63 -10.69 8.83
C THR A 87 12.81 -10.54 7.32
N PRO A 88 13.93 -11.03 6.75
CA PRO A 88 14.11 -11.11 5.30
C PRO A 88 12.95 -11.78 4.57
N TYR A 89 12.74 -11.35 3.32
CA TYR A 89 11.74 -11.93 2.44
C TYR A 89 11.98 -13.44 2.26
N ASN A 90 10.89 -14.19 2.43
CA ASN A 90 10.78 -15.59 2.09
C ASN A 90 9.38 -15.79 1.50
N GLU A 91 9.31 -16.34 0.30
CA GLU A 91 8.08 -16.44 -0.50
C GLU A 91 6.92 -17.10 0.27
N THR A 92 7.15 -18.29 0.85
CA THR A 92 6.12 -19.02 1.59
C THR A 92 5.71 -18.30 2.88
N VAL A 93 6.64 -17.66 3.57
CA VAL A 93 6.33 -16.90 4.80
C VAL A 93 5.59 -15.60 4.46
N ASP A 94 5.88 -14.98 3.32
CA ASP A 94 5.30 -13.70 2.88
C ASP A 94 3.78 -13.78 2.66
N GLU A 95 3.26 -14.93 2.24
CA GLU A 95 1.82 -15.20 2.12
C GLU A 95 1.06 -14.79 3.41
N LYS A 96 1.71 -14.91 4.57
CA LYS A 96 1.15 -14.57 5.90
C LYS A 96 1.78 -13.33 6.55
N ARG A 97 2.31 -12.39 5.77
CA ARG A 97 2.86 -11.11 6.25
C ARG A 97 1.91 -9.92 6.11
N GLY A 98 0.60 -10.16 6.03
CA GLY A 98 -0.42 -9.12 6.03
C GLY A 98 -0.27 -8.15 7.21
N THR A 99 -0.67 -6.90 7.02
CA THR A 99 -0.50 -5.83 8.01
C THR A 99 -1.75 -4.96 8.13
N ASN A 100 -1.84 -4.21 9.23
CA ASN A 100 -2.92 -3.27 9.53
C ASN A 100 -2.44 -1.81 9.57
N LEU A 101 -1.26 -1.52 9.01
CA LEU A 101 -0.67 -0.18 9.02
C LEU A 101 -1.41 0.78 8.07
N LEU A 102 -1.70 1.98 8.58
CA LEU A 102 -2.04 3.17 7.80
C LEU A 102 -0.91 4.18 7.99
N ILE A 103 -0.13 4.40 6.94
CA ILE A 103 1.02 5.31 6.98
C ILE A 103 0.66 6.58 6.20
N SER A 104 1.03 7.75 6.71
CA SER A 104 0.81 9.02 6.02
C SER A 104 2.03 9.93 6.06
N SER A 105 2.11 10.84 5.08
CA SER A 105 3.20 11.83 4.99
C SER A 105 2.80 13.03 4.15
N THR A 106 3.13 14.24 4.59
CA THR A 106 2.90 15.48 3.82
C THR A 106 3.94 15.67 2.71
N ASN A 107 5.16 15.21 2.92
CA ASN A 107 6.33 15.57 2.12
C ASN A 107 7.19 14.38 1.64
N LEU A 108 6.82 13.15 1.98
CA LEU A 108 7.59 11.92 1.72
C LEU A 108 8.99 11.91 2.39
N ASP A 109 9.17 12.71 3.44
CA ASP A 109 10.39 12.79 4.23
C ASP A 109 10.16 12.30 5.66
N GLN A 110 9.08 12.78 6.28
CA GLN A 110 8.63 12.34 7.61
C GLN A 110 7.33 11.57 7.48
N PHE A 111 7.21 10.49 8.24
CA PHE A 111 6.07 9.57 8.17
C PHE A 111 5.46 9.38 9.56
N GLU A 112 4.13 9.37 9.59
CA GLU A 112 3.33 9.02 10.75
C GLU A 112 2.57 7.74 10.41
N PHE A 113 2.32 6.89 11.41
CA PHE A 113 1.49 5.71 11.19
C PHE A 113 0.48 5.49 12.31
N LYS A 114 -0.60 4.82 11.93
CA LYS A 114 -1.65 4.31 12.80
C LYS A 114 -1.91 2.84 12.44
N THR A 115 -2.69 2.16 13.27
CA THR A 115 -3.19 0.81 13.00
C THR A 115 -4.69 0.84 12.75
N VAL A 116 -5.18 -0.06 11.90
CA VAL A 116 -6.58 -0.16 11.49
C VAL A 116 -7.10 -1.56 11.80
N GLY A 117 -7.84 -1.68 12.91
CA GLY A 117 -8.30 -2.99 13.40
C GLY A 117 -7.14 -3.95 13.71
N GLU A 118 -7.43 -5.24 13.66
CA GLU A 118 -6.47 -6.31 13.97
C GLU A 118 -5.71 -6.80 12.73
N VAL A 119 -4.52 -7.34 12.95
CA VAL A 119 -3.76 -8.02 11.89
C VAL A 119 -4.39 -9.37 11.58
N VAL A 120 -4.79 -9.57 10.32
CA VAL A 120 -5.14 -10.88 9.78
C VAL A 120 -4.00 -11.29 8.83
N PRO A 121 -3.10 -12.22 9.23
CA PRO A 121 -1.84 -12.48 8.53
C PRO A 121 -1.98 -12.77 7.02
N GLU A 122 -3.05 -13.46 6.64
CA GLU A 122 -3.33 -13.86 5.26
C GLU A 122 -3.87 -12.73 4.38
N ARG A 123 -4.27 -11.58 4.96
CA ARG A 123 -4.93 -10.48 4.26
C ARG A 123 -4.00 -9.29 4.14
N GLY A 124 -3.65 -8.91 2.91
CA GLY A 124 -2.86 -7.71 2.63
C GLY A 124 -3.66 -6.69 1.84
N TYR A 125 -3.51 -5.40 2.16
CA TYR A 125 -4.15 -4.33 1.40
C TYR A 125 -3.71 -4.34 -0.07
N SER A 126 -4.67 -4.29 -0.99
CA SER A 126 -4.42 -4.32 -2.44
C SER A 126 -4.81 -3.01 -3.14
N ALA A 127 -5.84 -2.31 -2.64
CA ALA A 127 -6.26 -1.02 -3.16
C ALA A 127 -7.03 -0.24 -2.10
N PHE A 128 -7.12 1.09 -2.24
CA PHE A 128 -8.08 1.90 -1.50
C PHE A 128 -8.42 3.18 -2.25
N ALA A 129 -9.53 3.79 -1.86
CA ALA A 129 -9.89 5.16 -2.24
C ALA A 129 -10.53 5.88 -1.05
N PHE A 130 -10.48 7.21 -1.08
CA PHE A 130 -11.29 8.03 -0.18
C PHE A 130 -12.74 8.01 -0.64
N ILE A 131 -13.67 7.88 0.29
CA ILE A 131 -15.10 7.93 -0.02
C ILE A 131 -15.46 9.39 -0.37
N PRO A 132 -16.10 9.66 -1.53
CA PRO A 132 -16.55 10.99 -1.91
C PRO A 132 -17.41 11.65 -0.83
N ASP A 133 -17.38 12.98 -0.77
CA ASP A 133 -18.17 13.79 0.18
C ASP A 133 -17.92 13.51 1.66
N THR A 134 -16.80 12.86 2.00
CA THR A 134 -16.37 12.61 3.40
C THR A 134 -15.19 13.48 3.83
N ASN A 135 -14.81 14.50 3.05
CA ASN A 135 -13.60 15.29 3.27
C ASN A 135 -12.30 14.46 3.35
N ASP A 136 -12.23 13.37 2.59
CA ASP A 136 -11.15 12.38 2.63
C ASP A 136 -10.91 11.86 4.06
N ASP A 137 -11.97 11.80 4.87
CA ASP A 137 -11.94 11.25 6.23
C ASP A 137 -12.17 9.75 6.23
N LEU A 138 -13.03 9.25 5.34
CA LEU A 138 -13.33 7.83 5.23
C LEU A 138 -12.59 7.20 4.06
N ILE A 139 -12.04 6.02 4.32
CA ILE A 139 -11.34 5.18 3.36
C ILE A 139 -12.16 3.90 3.17
N VAL A 140 -12.40 3.53 1.92
CA VAL A 140 -12.78 2.17 1.54
C VAL A 140 -11.54 1.46 0.98
N ALA A 141 -11.24 0.28 1.50
CA ALA A 141 -10.06 -0.48 1.13
C ALA A 141 -10.41 -1.92 0.78
N LEU A 142 -9.60 -2.49 -0.13
CA LEU A 142 -9.58 -3.90 -0.45
C LEU A 142 -8.38 -4.57 0.22
N LYS A 143 -8.58 -5.77 0.72
CA LYS A 143 -7.50 -6.69 1.12
C LYS A 143 -7.61 -7.97 0.31
N SER A 144 -6.54 -8.41 -0.35
CA SER A 144 -6.52 -9.70 -1.01
C SER A 144 -5.72 -10.74 -0.23
N LYS A 145 -6.20 -11.97 -0.29
CA LYS A 145 -5.58 -13.19 0.24
C LYS A 145 -5.02 -14.00 -0.93
N GLU A 146 -3.81 -14.52 -0.73
CA GLU A 146 -3.19 -15.53 -1.58
C GLU A 146 -2.34 -16.41 -0.65
N VAL A 147 -2.83 -17.62 -0.36
CA VAL A 147 -2.19 -18.57 0.54
C VAL A 147 -2.27 -19.95 -0.08
N GLY A 148 -1.13 -20.50 -0.47
CA GLY A 148 -1.09 -21.60 -1.44
C GLY A 148 -1.96 -21.28 -2.66
N ASP A 149 -2.85 -22.20 -3.04
CA ASP A 149 -3.74 -22.03 -4.19
C ASP A 149 -5.04 -21.28 -3.87
N SER A 150 -5.23 -20.78 -2.64
CA SER A 150 -6.46 -20.10 -2.22
C SER A 150 -6.36 -18.59 -2.37
N THR A 151 -7.29 -18.03 -3.14
CA THR A 151 -7.46 -16.58 -3.33
C THR A 151 -8.81 -16.09 -2.82
N ALA A 152 -8.84 -14.89 -2.27
CA ALA A 152 -10.07 -14.19 -1.87
C ALA A 152 -9.83 -12.68 -1.78
N THR A 153 -10.89 -11.88 -1.83
CA THR A 153 -10.82 -10.44 -1.57
C THR A 153 -11.82 -10.03 -0.51
N TYR A 154 -11.43 -9.08 0.32
CA TYR A 154 -12.26 -8.48 1.36
C TYR A 154 -12.37 -6.97 1.14
N ILE A 155 -13.53 -6.40 1.48
CA ILE A 155 -13.76 -4.95 1.52
C ILE A 155 -13.93 -4.49 2.97
N THR A 156 -13.37 -3.33 3.33
CA THR A 156 -13.47 -2.73 4.65
C THR A 156 -13.60 -1.21 4.53
N VAL A 157 -14.19 -0.57 5.54
CA VAL A 157 -14.30 0.88 5.64
C VAL A 157 -13.81 1.32 7.02
N PHE A 158 -12.98 2.36 7.04
CA PHE A 158 -12.45 2.96 8.27
C PHE A 158 -12.12 4.44 8.03
N ASN A 159 -11.98 5.21 9.10
CA ASN A 159 -11.54 6.60 8.98
C ASN A 159 -10.01 6.74 9.04
N ILE A 160 -9.49 7.92 8.70
CA ILE A 160 -8.04 8.21 8.73
C ILE A 160 -7.41 8.13 10.13
N GLU A 161 -8.22 8.09 11.19
CA GLU A 161 -7.78 7.86 12.56
C GLU A 161 -7.62 6.37 12.90
N GLY A 162 -7.99 5.48 11.99
CA GLY A 162 -7.89 4.02 12.13
C GLY A 162 -9.13 3.35 12.74
N GLN A 163 -10.22 4.10 12.94
CA GLN A 163 -11.46 3.57 13.48
C GLN A 163 -12.23 2.82 12.39
N VAL A 164 -12.46 1.53 12.60
CA VAL A 164 -13.19 0.67 11.68
C VAL A 164 -14.69 0.95 11.74
N ILE A 165 -15.28 1.21 10.59
CA ILE A 165 -16.73 1.42 10.40
C ILE A 165 -17.37 0.15 9.83
N LEU A 166 -16.69 -0.53 8.91
CA LEU A 166 -17.08 -1.81 8.34
C LEU A 166 -15.90 -2.77 8.44
N HIS A 167 -16.05 -3.82 9.27
CA HIS A 167 -15.09 -4.92 9.31
C HIS A 167 -15.01 -5.65 7.97
N ASP A 168 -13.88 -6.30 7.68
CA ASP A 168 -13.65 -7.08 6.46
C ASP A 168 -14.87 -7.95 6.08
N GLN A 169 -15.48 -7.64 4.94
CA GLN A 169 -16.52 -8.46 4.30
C GLN A 169 -15.92 -9.14 3.08
N GLU A 170 -16.06 -10.46 2.98
CA GLU A 170 -15.57 -11.21 1.83
C GLU A 170 -16.41 -10.90 0.59
N LEU A 171 -15.73 -10.67 -0.54
CA LEU A 171 -16.35 -10.51 -1.85
C LEU A 171 -16.40 -11.87 -2.55
N SER A 172 -17.52 -12.16 -3.22
CA SER A 172 -17.74 -13.42 -3.90
C SER A 172 -16.79 -13.64 -5.09
N GLY A 173 -16.41 -14.90 -5.33
CA GLY A 173 -15.80 -15.36 -6.58
C GLY A 173 -14.35 -15.83 -6.48
N ASP A 174 -13.77 -15.91 -5.29
CA ASP A 174 -12.40 -16.40 -5.07
C ASP A 174 -11.33 -15.68 -5.91
N PHE A 175 -11.60 -14.42 -6.29
CA PHE A 175 -10.69 -13.60 -7.10
C PHE A 175 -9.87 -12.63 -6.24
N LYS A 176 -8.74 -12.19 -6.79
CA LYS A 176 -7.97 -11.05 -6.29
C LYS A 176 -8.41 -9.77 -7.01
N PHE A 177 -9.13 -8.90 -6.31
CA PHE A 177 -9.36 -7.54 -6.80
C PHE A 177 -8.27 -6.62 -6.26
N GLU A 178 -7.55 -5.97 -7.18
CA GLU A 178 -6.37 -5.13 -6.91
C GLU A 178 -6.56 -3.69 -7.39
N GLY A 179 -7.81 -3.31 -7.67
CA GLY A 179 -8.19 -1.96 -8.08
C GLY A 179 -9.53 -1.58 -7.48
N LEU A 180 -9.64 -0.33 -7.02
CA LEU A 180 -10.88 0.24 -6.51
C LEU A 180 -10.96 1.70 -6.98
N TYR A 181 -12.11 2.09 -7.53
CA TYR A 181 -12.37 3.45 -8.00
C TYR A 181 -13.87 3.77 -7.94
N PHE A 182 -14.20 5.04 -7.70
CA PHE A 182 -15.57 5.56 -7.80
C PHE A 182 -15.79 6.07 -9.23
N LEU A 183 -16.68 5.41 -9.99
CA LEU A 183 -16.95 5.67 -11.41
C LEU A 183 -18.07 6.68 -11.64
#